data_AF-A0A2I1HH85-F1
#
_entry.id   AF-A0A2I1HH85-F1
#
_cell.length_a   1.000
_cell.length_b   1.000
_cell.length_c   1.000
_cell.angle_alpha   90.00
_cell.angle_beta   90.00
_cell.angle_gamma   90.00
#
_symmetry.space_group_name_H-M   'P 1'
#
loop_
_entity.id
_entity.type
_entity.pdbx_description
1 polymer ?
#
loop_
_entity_poly.entity_id
_entity_poly.type
_entity_poly.pdbx_seq_one_letter_code
_entity_poly.pdbx_strand_id
1 'polypeptide(L)'
;VTTSVGKGGKRSIKDVLKFIVPNLIKRGVLNLHEPIISIRISGDGRNVGKKVKHVMITFAILEDIENIHNPNYHYTVVLYPGLENYESLDILTISFREELQELKEIGININGVNWTINMYFSSDWKFLTICLGFNSANSLFFCPWCTITKKEISDIKKEWLISKQIDNINQYNGHHSTPLFNMISLENWIPDELHIMLRITDRFWSLLLHEIEETGYFNDVAREIIVKEMNRIKVNFHFWQEKECQSWSFTSLMGQDKLKVLQFFDLNKVLPPTRANVIRNLWNGFFDLYTAIQDPNTDPKMFKRDAKMWLKIFLTPSTGIPNSDNFVQGLYRPNDVTPYMHVLVFHIHEFIEKHKKWGLKSFSCAPVENKNH
;
A
#
# COMPACT_ATOMS: atom_id res chain seq x y z
N VAL A 1 -14.09 -22.91 -23.04
CA VAL A 1 -15.29 -22.65 -22.21
C VAL A 1 -15.29 -21.17 -21.87
N THR A 2 -16.02 -20.38 -22.64
CA THR A 2 -16.25 -18.95 -22.40
C THR A 2 -17.12 -18.82 -21.15
N THR A 3 -16.49 -18.68 -19.99
CA THR A 3 -17.19 -18.28 -18.77
C THR A 3 -17.79 -16.90 -19.00
N SER A 4 -19.12 -16.84 -19.00
CA SER A 4 -19.89 -15.61 -19.09
C SER A 4 -19.43 -14.62 -18.04
N VAL A 5 -18.73 -13.58 -18.47
CA VAL A 5 -18.48 -12.39 -17.66
C VAL A 5 -19.85 -11.80 -17.35
N GLY A 6 -20.28 -11.88 -16.08
CA GLY A 6 -21.57 -11.31 -15.66
C GLY A 6 -21.62 -9.83 -16.03
N LYS A 7 -22.79 -9.33 -16.45
CA LYS A 7 -22.96 -7.93 -16.88
C LYS A 7 -22.47 -6.98 -15.77
N GLY A 8 -21.24 -6.48 -15.91
CA GLY A 8 -20.68 -5.47 -15.03
C GLY A 8 -21.38 -4.13 -15.26
N GLY A 9 -21.55 -3.35 -14.21
CA GLY A 9 -21.95 -1.95 -14.29
C GLY A 9 -20.76 -1.10 -14.73
N LYS A 10 -20.97 -0.28 -15.75
CA LYS A 10 -20.01 0.76 -16.17
C LYS A 10 -20.70 2.11 -16.13
N ARG A 11 -19.98 3.13 -15.74
CA ARG A 11 -20.44 4.53 -15.75
C ARG A 11 -19.37 5.37 -16.42
N SER A 12 -19.79 6.23 -17.35
CA SER A 12 -18.89 7.18 -18.01
C SER A 12 -18.29 8.12 -16.99
N ILE A 13 -16.96 8.26 -16.98
CA ILE A 13 -16.27 9.22 -16.11
C ILE A 13 -16.64 10.64 -16.53
N LYS A 14 -16.83 10.89 -17.83
CA LYS A 14 -17.25 12.20 -18.34
C LYS A 14 -18.62 12.62 -17.82
N ASP A 15 -19.57 11.69 -17.76
CA ASP A 15 -20.91 11.99 -17.22
C ASP A 15 -20.86 12.26 -15.72
N VAL A 16 -20.03 11.52 -14.97
CA VAL A 16 -19.82 11.81 -13.54
C VAL A 16 -19.20 13.20 -13.36
N LEU A 17 -18.16 13.53 -14.12
CA LEU A 17 -17.51 14.85 -14.07
C LEU A 17 -18.49 15.98 -14.38
N LYS A 18 -19.26 15.88 -15.47
CA LYS A 18 -20.31 16.85 -15.83
C LYS A 18 -21.34 17.05 -14.71
N PHE A 19 -21.64 16.00 -13.96
CA PHE A 19 -22.57 16.06 -12.85
C PHE A 19 -21.97 16.73 -11.60
N ILE A 20 -20.72 16.41 -11.23
CA ILE A 20 -20.14 16.85 -9.95
C ILE A 20 -19.41 18.20 -10.03
N VAL A 21 -18.78 18.53 -11.16
CA VAL A 21 -17.96 19.73 -11.32
C VAL A 21 -18.73 21.04 -11.06
N PRO A 22 -19.97 21.23 -11.53
CA PRO A 22 -20.75 22.42 -11.22
C PRO A 22 -20.91 22.66 -9.71
N ASN A 23 -21.07 21.60 -8.92
CA ASN A 23 -21.19 21.70 -7.47
C ASN A 23 -19.85 22.01 -6.80
N LEU A 24 -18.75 21.42 -7.30
CA LEU A 24 -17.40 21.69 -6.79
C LEU A 24 -16.98 23.15 -7.02
N ILE A 25 -17.37 23.76 -8.16
CA ILE A 25 -17.17 25.19 -8.42
C ILE A 25 -17.96 26.04 -7.41
N LYS A 26 -19.25 25.71 -7.19
CA LYS A 26 -20.09 26.44 -6.22
C LYS A 26 -19.53 26.39 -4.80
N ARG A 27 -18.88 25.27 -4.44
CA ARG A 27 -18.22 25.08 -3.14
C ARG A 27 -16.85 25.75 -3.04
N GLY A 28 -16.34 26.35 -4.12
CA GLY A 28 -15.00 26.94 -4.18
C GLY A 28 -13.86 25.90 -4.21
N VAL A 29 -14.17 24.62 -4.45
CA VAL A 29 -13.15 23.55 -4.54
C VAL A 29 -12.40 23.63 -5.87
N LEU A 30 -13.10 23.95 -6.96
CA LEU A 30 -12.51 24.12 -8.29
C LEU A 30 -12.57 25.59 -8.72
N ASN A 31 -11.47 26.06 -9.30
CA ASN A 31 -11.32 27.44 -9.76
C ASN A 31 -11.54 27.53 -11.28
N LEU A 32 -12.42 28.44 -11.71
CA LEU A 32 -12.69 28.68 -13.14
C LEU A 32 -11.51 29.32 -13.88
N HIS A 33 -10.61 30.01 -13.17
CA HIS A 33 -9.44 30.67 -13.76
C HIS A 33 -8.25 29.70 -13.92
N GLU A 34 -8.32 28.55 -13.25
CA GLU A 34 -7.35 27.45 -13.36
C GLU A 34 -8.13 26.16 -13.64
N PRO A 35 -8.60 25.94 -14.87
CA PRO A 35 -9.51 24.85 -15.19
C PRO A 35 -8.77 23.50 -15.30
N ILE A 36 -8.19 23.06 -14.19
CA ILE A 36 -7.47 21.80 -14.05
C ILE A 36 -8.19 20.97 -12.97
N ILE A 37 -8.45 19.70 -13.26
CA ILE A 37 -8.98 18.74 -12.30
C ILE A 37 -7.98 17.61 -12.15
N SER A 38 -7.63 17.28 -10.91
CA SER A 38 -6.73 16.18 -10.61
C SER A 38 -7.54 15.00 -10.11
N ILE A 39 -7.61 13.93 -10.90
CA ILE A 39 -8.32 12.71 -10.54
C ILE A 39 -7.37 11.65 -10.01
N ARG A 40 -7.80 10.96 -8.96
CA ARG A 40 -7.15 9.75 -8.44
C ARG A 40 -7.99 8.54 -8.79
N ILE A 41 -7.45 7.67 -9.62
CA ILE A 41 -8.04 6.37 -9.98
C ILE A 41 -7.55 5.33 -8.99
N SER A 42 -8.45 4.45 -8.57
CA SER A 42 -8.15 3.36 -7.66
C SER A 42 -9.05 2.17 -7.98
N GLY A 43 -8.66 0.99 -7.53
CA GLY A 43 -9.50 -0.18 -7.61
C GLY A 43 -9.10 -1.21 -6.58
N ASP A 44 -10.01 -2.15 -6.36
CA ASP A 44 -9.83 -3.24 -5.41
C ASP A 44 -10.74 -4.42 -5.82
N GLY A 45 -10.25 -5.62 -5.55
CA GLY A 45 -10.96 -6.87 -5.80
C GLY A 45 -11.38 -7.51 -4.49
N ARG A 46 -12.63 -7.96 -4.41
CA ARG A 46 -13.20 -8.50 -3.18
C ARG A 46 -14.06 -9.74 -3.39
N ASN A 47 -14.01 -10.62 -2.40
CA ASN A 47 -14.94 -11.74 -2.28
C ASN A 47 -16.24 -11.28 -1.59
N VAL A 48 -17.39 -11.40 -2.26
CA VAL A 48 -18.74 -11.32 -1.68
C VAL A 48 -19.23 -12.73 -1.37
N GLY A 49 -19.31 -13.03 -0.08
CA GLY A 49 -19.57 -14.38 0.41
C GLY A 49 -18.49 -15.38 -0.01
N LYS A 50 -18.83 -16.67 -0.07
CA LYS A 50 -17.86 -17.74 -0.37
C LYS A 50 -17.59 -17.94 -1.87
N LYS A 51 -18.36 -17.33 -2.78
CA LYS A 51 -18.38 -17.73 -4.20
C LYS A 51 -18.30 -16.60 -5.23
N VAL A 52 -18.70 -15.38 -4.92
CA VAL A 52 -18.76 -14.30 -5.92
C VAL A 52 -17.63 -13.33 -5.68
N LYS A 53 -16.70 -13.24 -6.62
CA LYS A 53 -15.69 -12.19 -6.62
C LYS A 53 -16.22 -11.00 -7.39
N HIS A 54 -15.99 -9.80 -6.90
CA HIS A 54 -16.23 -8.58 -7.66
C HIS A 54 -14.97 -7.73 -7.68
N VAL A 55 -14.87 -6.90 -8.70
CA VAL A 55 -13.81 -5.92 -8.87
C VAL A 55 -14.45 -4.57 -9.07
N MET A 56 -13.96 -3.57 -8.35
CA MET A 56 -14.41 -2.19 -8.45
C MET A 56 -13.26 -1.29 -8.88
N ILE A 57 -13.55 -0.35 -9.78
CA ILE A 57 -12.68 0.78 -10.10
C ILE A 57 -13.45 2.05 -9.79
N THR A 58 -12.79 2.95 -9.09
CA THR A 58 -13.32 4.23 -8.66
C THR A 58 -12.39 5.36 -9.06
N PHE A 59 -12.91 6.59 -9.09
CA PHE A 59 -12.06 7.77 -9.08
C PHE A 59 -12.55 8.79 -8.04
N ALA A 60 -11.64 9.63 -7.57
CA ALA A 60 -11.94 10.76 -6.68
C ALA A 60 -11.27 12.03 -7.19
N ILE A 61 -11.77 13.19 -6.75
CA ILE A 61 -11.23 14.52 -7.07
C ILE A 61 -10.24 14.92 -5.97
N LEU A 62 -8.96 15.10 -6.30
CA LEU A 62 -7.91 15.43 -5.33
C LEU A 62 -8.06 16.83 -4.76
N GLU A 63 -8.62 17.77 -5.53
CA GLU A 63 -8.92 19.12 -5.04
C GLU A 63 -9.94 19.13 -3.88
N ASP A 64 -10.83 18.13 -3.78
CA ASP A 64 -11.81 18.02 -2.68
C ASP A 64 -11.19 17.37 -1.43
N ILE A 65 -10.10 17.97 -0.92
CA ILE A 65 -9.26 17.44 0.17
C ILE A 65 -10.09 17.10 1.41
N GLU A 66 -11.09 17.93 1.75
CA GLU A 66 -11.95 17.70 2.92
C GLU A 66 -12.74 16.38 2.82
N ASN A 67 -13.05 15.94 1.60
CA ASN A 67 -13.87 14.76 1.35
C ASN A 67 -13.09 13.58 0.75
N ILE A 68 -11.79 13.73 0.48
CA ILE A 68 -10.98 12.67 -0.16
C ILE A 68 -10.92 11.40 0.68
N HIS A 69 -11.14 11.50 1.99
CA HIS A 69 -11.20 10.35 2.91
C HIS A 69 -12.61 9.77 3.09
N ASN A 70 -13.64 10.38 2.50
CA ASN A 70 -15.02 9.93 2.60
C ASN A 70 -15.37 8.99 1.42
N PRO A 71 -15.74 7.72 1.67
CA PRO A 71 -16.09 6.73 0.63
C PRO A 71 -17.17 7.19 -0.35
N ASN A 72 -18.05 8.12 0.04
CA ASN A 72 -19.11 8.64 -0.82
C ASN A 72 -18.58 9.50 -1.98
N TYR A 73 -17.36 10.03 -1.86
CA TYR A 73 -16.72 10.88 -2.88
C TYR A 73 -15.74 10.10 -3.79
N HIS A 74 -15.73 8.76 -3.66
CA HIS A 74 -15.03 7.85 -4.57
C HIS A 74 -16.05 7.28 -5.54
N TYR A 75 -16.12 7.82 -6.76
CA TYR A 75 -17.15 7.50 -7.73
C TYR A 75 -16.82 6.22 -8.48
N THR A 76 -17.66 5.20 -8.34
CA THR A 76 -17.52 3.93 -9.06
C THR A 76 -17.79 4.11 -10.55
N VAL A 77 -16.81 3.74 -11.37
CA VAL A 77 -16.87 3.80 -12.84
C VAL A 77 -16.94 2.43 -13.47
N VAL A 78 -16.36 1.42 -12.82
CA VAL A 78 -16.43 0.02 -13.26
C VAL A 78 -16.73 -0.84 -12.04
N LEU A 79 -17.72 -1.72 -12.15
CA LEU A 79 -18.03 -2.73 -11.15
C LEU A 79 -18.45 -4.00 -11.87
N TYR A 80 -17.74 -5.10 -11.68
CA TYR A 80 -18.11 -6.37 -12.32
C TYR A 80 -17.89 -7.58 -11.40
N PRO A 81 -18.73 -8.61 -11.53
CA PRO A 81 -18.44 -9.92 -10.94
C PRO A 81 -17.38 -10.62 -11.79
N GLY A 82 -16.28 -11.05 -11.19
CA GLY A 82 -15.20 -11.69 -11.92
C GLY A 82 -13.88 -11.75 -11.17
N LEU A 83 -12.87 -12.24 -11.86
CA LEU A 83 -11.52 -12.34 -11.34
C LEU A 83 -10.83 -10.97 -11.41
N GLU A 84 -10.07 -10.69 -10.35
CA GLU A 84 -9.08 -9.62 -10.33
C GLU A 84 -7.81 -10.17 -10.98
N ASN A 85 -7.79 -10.15 -12.32
CA ASN A 85 -6.65 -10.50 -13.16
C ASN A 85 -6.55 -9.55 -14.36
N TYR A 86 -5.40 -9.58 -15.02
CA TYR A 86 -5.09 -8.66 -16.11
C TYR A 86 -6.08 -8.80 -17.26
N GLU A 87 -6.36 -10.03 -17.70
CA GLU A 87 -7.19 -10.29 -18.88
C GLU A 87 -8.64 -9.81 -18.70
N SER A 88 -9.21 -10.04 -17.51
CA SER A 88 -10.57 -9.56 -17.21
C SER A 88 -10.62 -8.03 -17.17
N LEU A 89 -9.64 -7.41 -16.50
CA LEU A 89 -9.54 -5.95 -16.42
C LEU A 89 -9.31 -5.32 -17.79
N ASP A 90 -8.43 -5.88 -18.62
CA ASP A 90 -8.11 -5.37 -19.95
C ASP A 90 -9.37 -5.26 -20.82
N ILE A 91 -10.17 -6.33 -20.87
CA ILE A 91 -11.43 -6.40 -21.61
C ILE A 91 -12.49 -5.46 -21.00
N LEU A 92 -12.62 -5.46 -19.68
CA LEU A 92 -13.72 -4.74 -19.02
C LEU A 92 -13.48 -3.24 -18.92
N THR A 93 -12.23 -2.80 -18.98
CA THR A 93 -11.86 -1.39 -18.89
C THR A 93 -11.68 -0.69 -20.24
N ILE A 94 -11.83 -1.36 -21.39
CA ILE A 94 -11.64 -0.76 -22.74
C ILE A 94 -12.32 0.62 -22.85
N SER A 95 -13.64 0.67 -22.67
CA SER A 95 -14.40 1.92 -22.80
C SER A 95 -13.99 3.00 -21.78
N PHE A 96 -13.59 2.58 -20.57
CA PHE A 96 -13.11 3.51 -19.55
C PHE A 96 -11.73 4.08 -19.93
N ARG A 97 -10.84 3.25 -20.46
CA ARG A 97 -9.51 3.68 -20.93
C ARG A 97 -9.59 4.61 -22.14
N GLU A 98 -10.50 4.35 -23.07
CA GLU A 98 -10.77 5.25 -24.20
C GLU A 98 -11.21 6.63 -23.71
N GLU A 99 -12.14 6.69 -22.75
CA GLU A 99 -12.53 7.97 -22.13
C GLU A 99 -11.38 8.66 -21.41
N LEU A 100 -10.54 7.92 -20.68
CA LEU A 100 -9.37 8.50 -20.01
C LEU A 100 -8.35 9.05 -21.01
N GLN A 101 -8.12 8.36 -22.13
CA GLN A 101 -7.19 8.82 -23.14
C GLN A 101 -7.68 10.14 -23.76
N GLU A 102 -8.96 10.21 -24.11
CA GLU A 102 -9.55 11.44 -24.62
C GLU A 102 -9.50 12.58 -23.58
N LEU A 103 -9.82 12.29 -22.31
CA LEU A 103 -9.70 13.28 -21.23
C LEU A 103 -8.26 13.81 -21.05
N LYS A 104 -7.25 12.96 -21.26
CA LYS A 104 -5.84 13.37 -21.20
C LYS A 104 -5.46 14.26 -22.39
N GLU A 105 -5.93 13.94 -23.59
CA GLU A 105 -5.54 14.63 -24.83
C GLU A 105 -6.26 15.96 -25.03
N ILE A 106 -7.56 15.99 -24.81
CA ILE A 106 -8.41 17.16 -25.15
C ILE A 106 -9.10 17.80 -23.94
N GLY A 107 -9.16 17.10 -22.80
CA GLY A 107 -9.89 17.55 -21.62
C GLY A 107 -11.40 17.34 -21.73
N ILE A 108 -12.19 18.13 -21.00
CA ILE A 108 -13.66 18.09 -21.02
C ILE A 108 -14.29 19.47 -20.93
N ASN A 109 -15.21 19.79 -21.84
CA ASN A 109 -16.00 21.02 -21.76
C ASN A 109 -17.18 20.85 -20.78
N ILE A 110 -17.21 21.69 -19.74
CA ILE A 110 -18.29 21.75 -18.76
C ILE A 110 -18.69 23.22 -18.60
N ASN A 111 -19.95 23.55 -18.91
CA ASN A 111 -20.50 24.90 -18.86
C ASN A 111 -19.67 25.95 -19.63
N GLY A 112 -19.14 25.58 -20.80
CA GLY A 112 -18.35 26.48 -21.65
C GLY A 112 -16.87 26.59 -21.27
N VAL A 113 -16.44 25.98 -20.16
CA VAL A 113 -15.03 25.94 -19.74
C VAL A 113 -14.43 24.59 -20.10
N ASN A 114 -13.28 24.58 -20.76
CA ASN A 114 -12.54 23.35 -21.04
C ASN A 114 -11.61 23.02 -19.87
N TRP A 115 -11.84 21.87 -19.24
CA TRP A 115 -11.07 21.39 -18.10
C TRP A 115 -9.99 20.40 -18.53
N THR A 116 -8.74 20.68 -18.17
CA THR A 116 -7.62 19.73 -18.32
C THR A 116 -7.64 18.72 -17.17
N ILE A 117 -7.40 17.44 -17.47
CA ILE A 117 -7.44 16.37 -16.48
C ILE A 117 -6.03 15.85 -16.18
N ASN A 118 -5.58 16.01 -14.94
CA ASN A 118 -4.41 15.34 -14.40
C ASN A 118 -4.81 14.00 -13.78
N MET A 119 -4.07 12.94 -14.06
CA MET A 119 -4.42 11.60 -13.61
C MET A 119 -3.34 11.02 -12.70
N TYR A 120 -3.83 10.40 -11.62
CA TYR A 120 -3.04 9.69 -10.63
C TYR A 120 -3.65 8.32 -10.38
N PHE A 121 -2.84 7.37 -9.98
CA PHE A 121 -3.28 6.02 -9.65
C PHE A 121 -2.73 5.60 -8.29
N SER A 122 -3.57 5.00 -7.46
CA SER A 122 -3.16 4.40 -6.19
C SER A 122 -4.11 3.25 -5.84
N SER A 123 -3.58 2.11 -5.42
CA SER A 123 -4.34 0.96 -4.96
C SER A 123 -3.49 0.11 -4.02
N ASP A 124 -4.03 -0.99 -3.52
CA ASP A 124 -3.20 -2.03 -2.93
C ASP A 124 -2.19 -2.57 -3.98
N TRP A 125 -1.11 -3.19 -3.51
CA TRP A 125 -0.02 -3.64 -4.36
C TRP A 125 -0.45 -4.63 -5.44
N LYS A 126 -1.35 -5.55 -5.09
CA LYS A 126 -1.78 -6.60 -6.02
C LYS A 126 -2.52 -5.95 -7.18
N PHE A 127 -3.53 -5.13 -6.89
CA PHE A 127 -4.27 -4.42 -7.93
C PHE A 127 -3.36 -3.50 -8.75
N LEU A 128 -2.41 -2.80 -8.10
CA LEU A 128 -1.45 -1.91 -8.75
C LEU A 128 -0.60 -2.67 -9.77
N THR A 129 -0.01 -3.79 -9.36
CA THR A 129 0.83 -4.60 -10.25
C THR A 129 0.03 -5.23 -11.38
N ILE A 130 -1.21 -5.65 -11.15
CA ILE A 130 -2.08 -6.13 -12.20
C ILE A 130 -2.34 -5.02 -13.23
N CYS A 131 -2.72 -3.82 -12.79
CA CYS A 131 -2.97 -2.71 -13.72
C CYS A 131 -1.71 -2.24 -14.46
N LEU A 132 -0.52 -2.48 -13.91
CA LEU A 132 0.76 -2.21 -14.58
C LEU A 132 1.24 -3.36 -15.50
N GLY A 133 0.52 -4.48 -15.57
CA GLY A 133 0.99 -5.67 -16.28
C GLY A 133 2.32 -6.19 -15.72
N PHE A 134 2.51 -6.07 -14.40
CA PHE A 134 3.76 -6.29 -13.69
C PHE A 134 3.70 -7.51 -12.77
N ASN A 135 4.87 -8.08 -12.52
CA ASN A 135 5.03 -9.19 -11.61
C ASN A 135 4.52 -8.89 -10.18
N SER A 136 4.13 -9.95 -9.49
CA SER A 136 3.82 -9.91 -8.07
C SER A 136 5.02 -9.56 -7.19
N ALA A 137 4.74 -9.09 -5.97
CA ALA A 137 5.71 -8.70 -4.94
C ALA A 137 6.74 -9.80 -4.59
N ASN A 138 6.43 -11.07 -4.81
CA ASN A 138 7.31 -12.20 -4.52
C ASN A 138 8.27 -12.55 -5.68
N SER A 139 8.20 -11.87 -6.82
CA SER A 139 9.09 -12.10 -7.96
C SER A 139 10.51 -11.55 -7.73
N LEU A 140 11.47 -11.94 -8.59
CA LEU A 140 12.84 -11.40 -8.55
C LEU A 140 12.86 -9.88 -8.83
N PHE A 141 12.06 -9.43 -9.80
CA PHE A 141 11.88 -8.04 -10.19
C PHE A 141 10.55 -7.54 -9.64
N PHE A 142 10.55 -7.17 -8.37
CA PHE A 142 9.31 -6.86 -7.65
C PHE A 142 8.93 -5.39 -7.68
N CYS A 143 9.86 -4.46 -7.92
CA CYS A 143 9.60 -3.03 -7.79
C CYS A 143 9.08 -2.42 -9.11
N PRO A 144 7.88 -1.81 -9.11
CA PRO A 144 7.36 -1.12 -10.28
C PRO A 144 8.17 0.12 -10.68
N TRP A 145 8.82 0.80 -9.74
CA TRP A 145 9.41 2.14 -9.94
C TRP A 145 10.90 2.15 -10.28
N CYS A 146 11.64 1.11 -9.88
CA CYS A 146 13.08 0.99 -10.14
C CYS A 146 13.46 -0.42 -10.61
N THR A 147 14.73 -0.60 -10.98
CA THR A 147 15.26 -1.84 -11.57
C THR A 147 15.82 -2.84 -10.56
N ILE A 148 15.56 -2.62 -9.26
CA ILE A 148 16.08 -3.48 -8.18
C ILE A 148 15.67 -4.94 -8.35
N THR A 149 16.58 -5.84 -7.95
CA THR A 149 16.28 -7.26 -7.77
C THR A 149 16.16 -7.63 -6.30
N LYS A 150 15.43 -8.71 -5.98
CA LYS A 150 15.38 -9.26 -4.62
C LYS A 150 16.74 -9.54 -3.99
N LYS A 151 17.78 -9.80 -4.81
CA LYS A 151 19.14 -10.05 -4.33
C LYS A 151 19.78 -8.81 -3.69
N GLU A 152 19.30 -7.62 -4.05
CA GLU A 152 19.86 -6.33 -3.64
C GLU A 152 18.97 -5.60 -2.63
N ILE A 153 17.84 -6.18 -2.22
CA ILE A 153 16.81 -5.52 -1.40
C ILE A 153 17.32 -5.06 -0.03
N SER A 154 18.37 -5.69 0.47
CA SER A 154 19.02 -5.39 1.76
C SER A 154 20.31 -4.58 1.62
N ASP A 155 20.72 -4.21 0.40
CA ASP A 155 21.94 -3.44 0.17
C ASP A 155 21.69 -1.95 0.45
N ILE A 156 21.92 -1.55 1.70
CA ILE A 156 21.74 -0.18 2.17
C ILE A 156 22.75 0.83 1.58
N LYS A 157 23.81 0.35 0.90
CA LYS A 157 24.80 1.23 0.26
C LYS A 157 24.31 1.74 -1.09
N LYS A 158 23.36 1.04 -1.71
CA LYS A 158 22.77 1.45 -2.98
C LYS A 158 21.71 2.52 -2.76
N GLU A 159 21.58 3.36 -3.78
CA GLU A 159 20.48 4.31 -3.93
C GLU A 159 19.58 3.77 -5.03
N TRP A 160 18.28 3.73 -4.75
CA TRP A 160 17.25 3.38 -5.72
C TRP A 160 16.34 4.58 -5.83
N LEU A 161 16.18 5.08 -7.06
CA LEU A 161 15.29 6.18 -7.40
C LEU A 161 14.19 5.69 -8.35
N ILE A 162 13.13 6.46 -8.49
CA ILE A 162 12.13 6.24 -9.54
C ILE A 162 12.81 6.48 -10.89
N SER A 163 13.10 5.39 -11.61
CA SER A 163 13.90 5.42 -12.84
C SER A 163 13.20 4.81 -14.05
N LYS A 164 12.17 3.99 -13.82
CA LYS A 164 11.36 3.41 -14.89
C LYS A 164 10.43 4.46 -15.48
N GLN A 165 10.18 4.36 -16.78
CA GLN A 165 9.27 5.23 -17.51
C GLN A 165 8.19 4.41 -18.21
N ILE A 166 6.95 4.91 -18.19
CA ILE A 166 5.79 4.19 -18.74
C ILE A 166 5.93 3.95 -20.26
N ASP A 167 6.56 4.87 -20.99
CA ASP A 167 6.76 4.77 -22.44
C ASP A 167 7.80 3.70 -22.82
N ASN A 168 8.75 3.43 -21.92
CA ASN A 168 9.83 2.46 -22.14
C ASN A 168 9.60 1.15 -21.37
N ILE A 169 8.37 0.88 -20.95
CA ILE A 169 8.07 -0.18 -19.98
C ILE A 169 8.53 -1.58 -20.43
N ASN A 170 8.51 -1.80 -21.75
CA ASN A 170 8.94 -3.05 -22.41
C ASN A 170 10.46 -3.30 -22.33
N GLN A 171 11.26 -2.29 -22.00
CA GLN A 171 12.71 -2.42 -21.84
C GLN A 171 13.10 -2.90 -20.44
N TYR A 172 12.17 -2.85 -19.47
CA TYR A 172 12.46 -3.22 -18.09
C TYR A 172 11.95 -4.61 -17.75
N ASN A 173 12.76 -5.34 -16.98
CA ASN A 173 12.33 -6.62 -16.42
C ASN A 173 11.14 -6.46 -15.46
N GLY A 174 10.30 -7.49 -15.46
CA GLY A 174 9.17 -7.64 -14.57
C GLY A 174 7.81 -7.29 -15.17
N HIS A 175 7.78 -6.59 -16.30
CA HIS A 175 6.55 -6.38 -17.07
C HIS A 175 6.33 -7.57 -18.02
N HIS A 176 5.13 -8.14 -17.98
CA HIS A 176 4.70 -9.19 -18.89
C HIS A 176 3.55 -8.73 -19.81
N SER A 177 2.99 -7.56 -19.54
CA SER A 177 1.91 -6.96 -20.33
C SER A 177 2.00 -5.43 -20.30
N THR A 178 1.38 -4.77 -21.27
CA THR A 178 1.30 -3.30 -21.30
C THR A 178 0.47 -2.80 -20.10
N PRO A 179 0.87 -1.72 -19.42
CA PRO A 179 0.02 -1.11 -18.40
C PRO A 179 -1.36 -0.75 -18.94
N LEU A 180 -2.42 -1.09 -18.20
CA LEU A 180 -3.80 -0.79 -18.56
C LEU A 180 -4.02 0.72 -18.64
N PHE A 181 -3.52 1.46 -17.65
CA PHE A 181 -3.60 2.93 -17.61
C PHE A 181 -2.27 3.56 -18.03
N ASN A 182 -1.76 3.17 -19.20
CA ASN A 182 -0.48 3.68 -19.74
C ASN A 182 -0.47 5.20 -20.00
N MET A 183 -1.63 5.84 -20.00
CA MET A 183 -1.75 7.29 -20.07
C MET A 183 -1.27 8.00 -18.78
N ILE A 184 -1.10 7.28 -17.66
CA ILE A 184 -0.62 7.82 -16.38
C ILE A 184 0.89 7.57 -16.26
N SER A 185 1.67 8.65 -16.08
CA SER A 185 3.12 8.55 -15.87
C SER A 185 3.43 7.76 -14.60
N LEU A 186 4.54 7.01 -14.59
CA LEU A 186 4.86 6.11 -13.47
C LEU A 186 5.06 6.83 -12.12
N GLU A 187 5.51 8.08 -12.15
CA GLU A 187 5.60 8.95 -10.98
C GLU A 187 4.23 9.33 -10.38
N ASN A 188 3.15 9.17 -11.15
CA ASN A 188 1.77 9.33 -10.72
C ASN A 188 1.11 8.00 -10.37
N TRP A 189 1.88 6.91 -10.23
CA TRP A 189 1.44 5.67 -9.58
C TRP A 189 1.97 5.63 -8.16
N ILE A 190 1.14 6.04 -7.20
CA ILE A 190 1.54 6.31 -5.82
C ILE A 190 1.33 5.04 -4.99
N PRO A 191 2.34 4.61 -4.20
CA PRO A 191 2.18 3.50 -3.27
C PRO A 191 1.22 3.87 -2.13
N ASP A 192 0.40 2.91 -1.73
CA ASP A 192 -0.57 3.11 -0.66
C ASP A 192 0.08 3.06 0.74
N GLU A 193 -0.08 4.15 1.50
CA GLU A 193 0.46 4.28 2.85
C GLU A 193 -0.17 3.29 3.84
N LEU A 194 -1.47 3.02 3.68
CA LEU A 194 -2.18 2.08 4.55
C LEU A 194 -1.56 0.69 4.39
N HIS A 195 -1.41 0.19 3.17
CA HIS A 195 -0.80 -1.11 2.93
C HIS A 195 0.67 -1.19 3.33
N ILE A 196 1.44 -0.09 3.27
CA ILE A 196 2.80 -0.05 3.85
C ILE A 196 2.73 -0.34 5.35
N MET A 197 1.85 0.36 6.08
CA MET A 197 1.63 0.13 7.52
C MET A 197 1.19 -1.29 7.82
N LEU A 198 0.18 -1.78 7.09
CA LEU A 198 -0.38 -3.11 7.32
C LEU A 198 0.68 -4.21 7.16
N ARG A 199 1.45 -4.16 6.07
CA ARG A 199 2.35 -5.24 5.66
C ARG A 199 3.67 -5.25 6.40
N ILE A 200 4.18 -4.08 6.79
CA ILE A 200 5.38 -4.00 7.65
C ILE A 200 5.03 -4.43 9.07
N THR A 201 3.86 -4.04 9.59
CA THR A 201 3.40 -4.50 10.92
C THR A 201 3.16 -6.02 10.94
N ASP A 202 2.61 -6.60 9.86
CA ASP A 202 2.53 -8.07 9.72
C ASP A 202 3.89 -8.73 9.80
N ARG A 203 4.88 -8.16 9.11
CA ARG A 203 6.25 -8.68 9.12
C ARG A 203 6.84 -8.63 10.53
N PHE A 204 6.69 -7.52 11.23
CA PHE A 204 7.14 -7.37 12.62
C PHE A 204 6.48 -8.38 13.55
N TRP A 205 5.16 -8.54 13.44
CA TRP A 205 4.43 -9.50 14.26
C TRP A 205 4.87 -10.94 13.98
N SER A 206 5.02 -11.31 12.71
CA SER A 206 5.51 -12.62 12.31
C SER A 206 6.93 -12.90 12.81
N LEU A 207 7.83 -11.91 12.75
CA LEU A 207 9.20 -12.05 13.24
C LEU A 207 9.24 -12.20 14.77
N LEU A 208 8.40 -11.46 15.50
CA LEU A 208 8.27 -11.60 16.95
C LEU A 208 7.79 -13.00 17.34
N LEU A 209 6.74 -13.51 16.70
CA LEU A 209 6.23 -14.85 16.99
C LEU A 209 7.27 -15.93 16.67
N HIS A 210 7.97 -15.80 15.55
CA HIS A 210 9.04 -16.73 15.18
C HIS A 210 10.18 -16.75 16.21
N GLU A 211 10.56 -15.58 16.75
CA GLU A 211 11.59 -15.50 17.79
C GLU A 211 11.13 -16.19 19.10
N ILE A 212 9.86 -16.05 19.47
CA ILE A 212 9.27 -16.74 20.63
C ILE A 212 9.20 -18.26 20.39
N GLU A 213 8.97 -18.70 19.15
CA GLU A 213 9.00 -20.11 18.76
C GLU A 213 10.42 -20.70 18.83
N GLU A 214 11.42 -20.01 18.26
CA GLU A 214 12.82 -20.48 18.24
C GLU A 214 13.41 -20.63 19.65
N THR A 215 12.94 -19.83 20.61
CA THR A 215 13.36 -19.93 22.02
C THR A 215 12.70 -21.09 22.78
N GLY A 216 11.75 -21.81 22.16
CA GLY A 216 11.00 -22.89 22.79
C GLY A 216 9.91 -22.42 23.77
N TYR A 217 9.69 -21.11 23.87
CA TYR A 217 8.70 -20.52 24.79
C TYR A 217 7.29 -20.46 24.20
N PHE A 218 7.08 -20.76 22.92
CA PHE A 218 5.75 -20.71 22.28
C PHE A 218 4.81 -21.87 22.69
N ASN A 219 4.50 -21.92 23.97
CA ASN A 219 3.57 -22.86 24.61
C ASN A 219 2.24 -22.16 24.98
N ASP A 220 1.35 -22.86 25.68
CA ASP A 220 0.06 -22.32 26.11
C ASP A 220 0.21 -21.08 27.00
N VAL A 221 1.22 -21.06 27.87
CA VAL A 221 1.48 -19.92 28.77
C VAL A 221 1.86 -18.68 27.98
N ALA A 222 2.76 -18.78 26.99
CA ALA A 222 3.12 -17.64 26.15
C ALA A 222 1.94 -17.14 25.31
N ARG A 223 1.15 -18.06 24.74
CA ARG A 223 -0.08 -17.70 24.03
C ARG A 223 -1.06 -16.95 24.93
N GLU A 224 -1.27 -17.40 26.16
CA GLU A 224 -2.12 -16.69 27.14
C GLU A 224 -1.58 -15.30 27.50
N ILE A 225 -0.27 -15.16 27.68
CA ILE A 225 0.37 -13.87 27.96
C ILE A 225 0.13 -12.90 26.80
N ILE A 226 0.33 -13.35 25.55
CA ILE A 226 0.07 -12.55 24.35
C ILE A 226 -1.40 -12.12 24.29
N VAL A 227 -2.34 -13.04 24.51
CA VAL A 227 -3.78 -12.74 24.48
C VAL A 227 -4.17 -11.74 25.57
N LYS A 228 -3.65 -11.91 26.80
CA LYS A 228 -3.87 -10.95 27.90
C LYS A 228 -3.34 -9.56 27.56
N GLU A 229 -2.16 -9.50 26.95
CA GLU A 229 -1.54 -8.24 26.56
C GLU A 229 -2.28 -7.56 25.39
N MET A 230 -2.75 -8.32 24.41
CA MET A 230 -3.65 -7.83 23.35
C MET A 230 -4.95 -7.26 23.91
N ASN A 231 -5.57 -7.96 24.86
CA ASN A 231 -6.78 -7.50 25.53
C ASN A 231 -6.54 -6.21 26.32
N ARG A 232 -5.38 -6.07 26.99
CA ARG A 232 -4.99 -4.83 27.70
C ARG A 232 -5.01 -3.61 26.78
N ILE A 233 -4.54 -3.77 25.54
CA ILE A 233 -4.53 -2.70 24.53
C ILE A 233 -5.83 -2.63 23.71
N LYS A 234 -6.89 -3.32 24.15
CA LYS A 234 -8.21 -3.36 23.48
C LYS A 234 -8.15 -3.89 22.05
N VAL A 235 -7.37 -4.95 21.85
CA VAL A 235 -7.31 -5.73 20.60
C VAL A 235 -7.87 -7.12 20.87
N ASN A 236 -8.91 -7.50 20.14
CA ASN A 236 -9.51 -8.82 20.25
C ASN A 236 -8.63 -9.83 19.49
N PHE A 237 -7.97 -10.74 20.20
CA PHE A 237 -6.97 -11.63 19.63
C PHE A 237 -7.04 -13.02 20.27
N HIS A 238 -7.00 -14.05 19.42
CA HIS A 238 -7.08 -15.44 19.85
C HIS A 238 -6.13 -16.32 19.01
N PHE A 239 -5.69 -17.42 19.63
CA PHE A 239 -4.99 -18.51 18.97
C PHE A 239 -5.92 -19.72 18.82
N TRP A 240 -5.77 -20.47 17.73
CA TRP A 240 -6.42 -21.78 17.55
C TRP A 240 -5.49 -22.73 16.83
N GLN A 241 -5.72 -24.03 16.99
CA GLN A 241 -4.97 -25.05 16.28
C GLN A 241 -5.69 -25.43 14.97
N GLU A 242 -4.96 -25.46 13.87
CA GLU A 242 -5.49 -25.93 12.58
C GLU A 242 -5.67 -27.44 12.61
N LYS A 243 -6.85 -27.90 12.19
CA LYS A 243 -7.24 -29.31 12.24
C LYS A 243 -6.37 -30.22 11.37
N GLU A 244 -5.79 -29.68 10.31
CA GLU A 244 -5.10 -30.46 9.27
C GLU A 244 -3.61 -30.68 9.55
N CYS A 245 -2.94 -29.75 10.23
CA CYS A 245 -1.48 -29.77 10.37
C CYS A 245 -0.97 -29.56 11.80
N GLN A 246 -1.85 -29.51 12.80
CA GLN A 246 -1.51 -29.25 14.20
C GLN A 246 -0.76 -27.92 14.44
N SER A 247 -0.67 -27.04 13.44
CA SER A 247 -0.06 -25.73 13.58
C SER A 247 -1.00 -24.76 14.31
N TRP A 248 -0.42 -23.75 14.94
CA TRP A 248 -1.17 -22.68 15.58
C TRP A 248 -1.41 -21.54 14.60
N SER A 249 -2.68 -21.18 14.44
CA SER A 249 -3.13 -19.97 13.73
C SER A 249 -3.58 -18.92 14.75
N PHE A 250 -3.72 -17.69 14.28
CA PHE A 250 -4.10 -16.56 15.13
C PHE A 250 -4.94 -15.52 14.40
N THR A 251 -5.65 -14.68 15.17
CA THR A 251 -6.55 -13.66 14.64
C THR A 251 -5.81 -12.70 13.71
N SER A 252 -6.30 -12.55 12.47
CA SER A 252 -5.79 -11.52 11.55
C SER A 252 -6.12 -10.13 12.09
N LEU A 253 -5.12 -9.28 12.25
CA LEU A 253 -5.29 -7.93 12.81
C LEU A 253 -5.80 -6.97 11.73
N MET A 254 -6.78 -6.14 12.09
CA MET A 254 -7.26 -5.03 11.24
C MET A 254 -6.36 -3.80 11.39
N GLY A 255 -6.50 -2.80 10.50
CA GLY A 255 -5.60 -1.64 10.47
C GLY A 255 -5.47 -0.89 11.80
N GLN A 256 -6.59 -0.62 12.49
CA GLN A 256 -6.55 0.05 13.79
C GLN A 256 -5.91 -0.80 14.89
N ASP A 257 -6.13 -2.12 14.85
CA ASP A 257 -5.55 -3.02 15.84
C ASP A 257 -4.04 -3.19 15.62
N LYS A 258 -3.58 -3.20 14.37
CA LYS A 258 -2.14 -3.16 14.04
C LYS A 258 -1.47 -1.91 14.59
N LEU A 259 -2.08 -0.74 14.47
CA LEU A 259 -1.55 0.50 15.04
C LEU A 259 -1.46 0.45 16.56
N LYS A 260 -2.47 -0.13 17.24
CA LYS A 260 -2.42 -0.35 18.69
C LYS A 260 -1.31 -1.31 19.08
N VAL A 261 -1.15 -2.43 18.37
CA VAL A 261 -0.08 -3.40 18.63
C VAL A 261 1.29 -2.75 18.46
N LEU A 262 1.48 -2.05 17.33
CA LEU A 262 2.72 -1.36 17.01
C LEU A 262 3.11 -0.37 18.10
N GLN A 263 2.17 0.41 18.63
CA GLN A 263 2.45 1.44 19.64
C GLN A 263 2.49 0.91 21.07
N PHE A 264 1.57 0.02 21.44
CA PHE A 264 1.24 -0.21 22.84
C PHE A 264 1.51 -1.63 23.35
N PHE A 265 1.76 -2.62 22.48
CA PHE A 265 2.03 -3.99 22.95
C PHE A 265 3.32 -4.03 23.79
N ASP A 266 3.24 -4.47 25.05
CA ASP A 266 4.41 -4.54 25.92
C ASP A 266 5.28 -5.76 25.58
N LEU A 267 6.37 -5.52 24.85
CA LEU A 267 7.33 -6.55 24.43
C LEU A 267 8.03 -7.22 25.62
N ASN A 268 8.10 -6.59 26.80
CA ASN A 268 8.70 -7.19 27.99
C ASN A 268 7.87 -8.36 28.53
N LYS A 269 6.62 -8.52 28.10
CA LYS A 269 5.79 -9.67 28.45
C LYS A 269 6.26 -10.96 27.81
N VAL A 270 6.95 -10.86 26.67
CA VAL A 270 7.29 -12.02 25.83
C VAL A 270 8.77 -12.11 25.48
N LEU A 271 9.56 -11.10 25.80
CA LEU A 271 11.00 -11.04 25.52
C LEU A 271 11.79 -10.54 26.73
N PRO A 272 13.08 -10.91 26.85
CA PRO A 272 13.99 -10.31 27.83
C PRO A 272 14.07 -8.78 27.67
N PRO A 273 14.22 -7.99 28.76
CA PRO A 273 14.14 -6.54 28.69
C PRO A 273 15.10 -5.87 27.68
N THR A 274 16.33 -6.37 27.58
CA THR A 274 17.32 -5.86 26.62
C THR A 274 16.85 -6.06 25.18
N ARG A 275 16.31 -7.23 24.85
CA ARG A 275 15.78 -7.56 23.52
C ARG A 275 14.49 -6.80 23.21
N ALA A 276 13.58 -6.74 24.19
CA ALA A 276 12.34 -5.97 24.10
C ALA A 276 12.61 -4.49 23.77
N ASN A 277 13.60 -3.87 24.39
CA ASN A 277 13.96 -2.47 24.13
C ASN A 277 14.47 -2.24 22.70
N VAL A 278 15.29 -3.14 22.15
CA VAL A 278 15.78 -3.00 20.77
C VAL A 278 14.65 -3.15 19.76
N ILE A 279 13.75 -4.12 19.94
CA ILE A 279 12.58 -4.31 19.06
C ILE A 279 11.60 -3.13 19.21
N ARG A 280 11.38 -2.64 20.44
CA ARG A 280 10.57 -1.45 20.71
C ARG A 280 11.11 -0.22 19.96
N ASN A 281 12.43 0.00 19.98
CA ASN A 281 13.05 1.11 19.23
C ASN A 281 12.81 0.99 17.71
N LEU A 282 12.90 -0.22 17.16
CA LEU A 282 12.60 -0.46 15.74
C LEU A 282 11.12 -0.20 15.41
N TRP A 283 10.20 -0.66 16.26
CA TRP A 283 8.75 -0.48 16.07
C TRP A 283 8.36 0.98 16.18
N ASN A 284 8.90 1.70 17.16
CA ASN A 284 8.70 3.14 17.32
C ASN A 284 9.26 3.91 16.12
N GLY A 285 10.48 3.60 15.67
CA GLY A 285 11.04 4.24 14.48
C GLY A 285 10.20 4.01 13.22
N PHE A 286 9.58 2.84 13.06
CA PHE A 286 8.63 2.61 11.97
C PHE A 286 7.36 3.44 12.13
N PHE A 287 6.81 3.50 13.35
CA PHE A 287 5.63 4.31 13.64
C PHE A 287 5.89 5.79 13.35
N ASP A 288 7.05 6.32 13.74
CA ASP A 288 7.45 7.70 13.46
C ASP A 288 7.50 7.95 11.94
N LEU A 289 8.11 7.05 11.16
CA LEU A 289 8.10 7.14 9.70
C LEU A 289 6.68 7.11 9.14
N TYR A 290 5.81 6.23 9.65
CA TYR A 290 4.42 6.17 9.22
C TYR A 290 3.67 7.47 9.49
N THR A 291 3.85 8.07 10.68
CA THR A 291 3.26 9.37 10.99
C THR A 291 3.79 10.48 10.08
N ALA A 292 5.08 10.44 9.74
CA ALA A 292 5.69 11.40 8.81
C ALA A 292 5.13 11.27 7.38
N ILE A 293 4.73 10.08 6.92
CA ILE A 293 4.04 9.93 5.62
C ILE A 293 2.71 10.71 5.60
N GLN A 294 2.03 10.74 6.74
CA GLN A 294 0.72 11.35 6.89
C GLN A 294 0.78 12.87 7.13
N ASP A 295 1.94 13.39 7.52
CA ASP A 295 2.15 14.83 7.75
C ASP A 295 2.49 15.55 6.43
N PRO A 296 1.65 16.51 5.97
CA PRO A 296 1.92 17.28 4.76
C PRO A 296 3.17 18.17 4.85
N ASN A 297 3.71 18.40 6.04
CA ASN A 297 4.88 19.24 6.27
C ASN A 297 6.20 18.46 6.31
N THR A 298 6.15 17.13 6.19
CA THR A 298 7.35 16.29 6.22
C THR A 298 8.36 16.73 5.16
N ASP A 299 9.61 16.95 5.60
CA ASP A 299 10.71 17.22 4.69
C ASP A 299 11.18 15.91 4.03
N PRO A 300 11.17 15.82 2.68
CA PRO A 300 11.58 14.61 1.96
C PRO A 300 13.01 14.14 2.28
N LYS A 301 13.95 15.07 2.51
CA LYS A 301 15.36 14.72 2.75
C LYS A 301 15.54 14.15 4.15
N MET A 302 14.88 14.73 5.15
CA MET A 302 14.82 14.19 6.50
C MET A 302 14.16 12.82 6.51
N PHE A 303 13.01 12.67 5.84
CA PHE A 303 12.33 11.37 5.71
C PHE A 303 13.26 10.30 5.12
N LYS A 304 13.94 10.60 4.00
CA LYS A 304 14.89 9.69 3.36
C LYS A 304 15.98 9.23 4.34
N ARG A 305 16.58 10.17 5.06
CA ARG A 305 17.66 9.90 6.02
C ARG A 305 17.16 8.98 7.13
N ASP A 306 16.02 9.30 7.71
CA ASP A 306 15.47 8.61 8.87
C ASP A 306 14.99 7.20 8.47
N ALA A 307 14.39 7.05 7.29
CA ALA A 307 14.01 5.74 6.74
C ALA A 307 15.22 4.83 6.48
N LYS A 308 16.32 5.39 5.96
CA LYS A 308 17.57 4.64 5.79
C LYS A 308 18.20 4.23 7.12
N MET A 309 18.19 5.11 8.12
CA MET A 309 18.67 4.79 9.45
C MET A 309 17.83 3.66 10.07
N TRP A 310 16.52 3.73 9.92
CA TRP A 310 15.61 2.68 10.39
C TRP A 310 15.90 1.33 9.73
N LEU A 311 16.11 1.27 8.41
CA LEU A 311 16.47 0.02 7.74
C LEU A 311 17.84 -0.51 8.19
N LYS A 312 18.79 0.37 8.49
CA LYS A 312 20.09 0.00 9.07
C LYS A 312 19.92 -0.64 10.45
N ILE A 313 19.03 -0.11 11.30
CA ILE A 313 18.69 -0.72 12.60
C ILE A 313 18.06 -2.10 12.39
N PHE A 314 17.10 -2.21 11.46
CA PHE A 314 16.47 -3.49 11.11
C PHE A 314 17.51 -4.57 10.73
N LEU A 315 18.53 -4.18 9.96
CA LEU A 315 19.59 -5.07 9.47
C LEU A 315 20.83 -5.13 10.39
N THR A 316 20.70 -4.76 11.67
CA THR A 316 21.82 -4.83 12.61
C THR A 316 22.36 -6.26 12.68
N PRO A 317 23.63 -6.53 12.31
CA PRO A 317 24.17 -7.87 12.32
C PRO A 317 24.46 -8.35 13.74
N SER A 318 24.47 -9.67 13.94
CA SER A 318 25.01 -10.24 15.16
C SER A 318 26.52 -10.02 15.23
N THR A 319 27.04 -9.83 16.44
CA THR A 319 28.49 -9.68 16.70
C THR A 319 28.96 -10.73 17.68
N GLY A 320 30.26 -11.08 17.61
CA GLY A 320 30.84 -12.13 18.44
C GLY A 320 30.66 -13.54 17.86
N ILE A 321 31.17 -14.54 18.57
CA ILE A 321 31.14 -15.95 18.14
C ILE A 321 29.82 -16.57 18.65
N PRO A 322 29.02 -17.22 17.80
CA PRO A 322 27.81 -17.92 18.25
C PRO A 322 28.10 -18.86 19.42
N ASN A 323 27.21 -18.86 20.42
CA ASN A 323 27.34 -19.66 21.66
C ASN A 323 28.54 -19.27 22.55
N SER A 324 29.05 -18.04 22.45
CA SER A 324 30.04 -17.48 23.39
C SER A 324 29.43 -16.36 24.24
N ASP A 325 30.04 -16.08 25.40
CA ASP A 325 29.60 -14.99 26.31
C ASP A 325 29.65 -13.60 25.66
N ASN A 326 30.46 -13.44 24.60
CA ASN A 326 30.59 -12.18 23.86
C ASN A 326 29.63 -12.08 22.66
N PHE A 327 28.72 -13.04 22.48
CA PHE A 327 27.73 -13.01 21.41
C PHE A 327 26.63 -11.98 21.69
N VAL A 328 26.46 -11.03 20.78
CA VAL A 328 25.33 -10.10 20.78
C VAL A 328 24.51 -10.39 19.54
N GLN A 329 23.27 -10.84 19.76
CA GLN A 329 22.34 -11.12 18.67
C GLN A 329 21.97 -9.82 17.95
N GLY A 330 22.10 -9.82 16.62
CA GLY A 330 21.60 -8.77 15.74
C GLY A 330 20.07 -8.74 15.70
N LEU A 331 19.49 -7.89 14.87
CA LEU A 331 18.03 -7.73 14.83
C LEU A 331 17.38 -8.69 13.84
N TYR A 332 17.32 -8.35 12.55
CA TYR A 332 16.72 -9.18 11.52
C TYR A 332 17.62 -9.33 10.29
N ARG A 333 17.34 -10.35 9.47
CA ARG A 333 18.21 -10.78 8.38
C ARG A 333 17.83 -10.08 7.07
N PRO A 334 18.74 -10.03 6.09
CA PRO A 334 18.46 -9.58 4.72
C PRO A 334 17.18 -10.17 4.09
N ASN A 335 16.90 -11.45 4.34
CA ASN A 335 15.74 -12.15 3.78
C ASN A 335 14.41 -11.74 4.42
N ASP A 336 14.45 -11.02 5.55
CA ASP A 336 13.26 -10.53 6.25
C ASP A 336 12.77 -9.19 5.69
N VAL A 337 13.59 -8.54 4.84
CA VAL A 337 13.22 -7.28 4.17
C VAL A 337 12.14 -7.54 3.13
N THR A 338 11.06 -6.78 3.21
CA THR A 338 9.92 -6.92 2.29
C THR A 338 9.92 -5.86 1.19
N PRO A 339 9.21 -6.10 0.07
CA PRO A 339 8.97 -5.07 -0.95
C PRO A 339 8.43 -3.74 -0.40
N TYR A 340 7.55 -3.79 0.59
CA TYR A 340 7.01 -2.58 1.23
C TYR A 340 8.08 -1.81 2.02
N MET A 341 9.03 -2.49 2.65
CA MET A 341 10.17 -1.83 3.31
C MET A 341 11.08 -1.15 2.30
N HIS A 342 11.30 -1.78 1.13
CA HIS A 342 12.04 -1.14 0.04
C HIS A 342 11.33 0.14 -0.43
N VAL A 343 10.02 0.09 -0.66
CA VAL A 343 9.25 1.28 -1.07
C VAL A 343 9.28 2.38 -0.02
N LEU A 344 9.08 2.04 1.26
CA LEU A 344 9.19 2.97 2.36
C LEU A 344 10.52 3.72 2.35
N VAL A 345 11.62 2.99 2.22
CA VAL A 345 12.96 3.54 2.40
C VAL A 345 13.45 4.30 1.17
N PHE A 346 13.13 3.81 -0.03
CA PHE A 346 13.73 4.31 -1.27
C PHE A 346 12.80 5.18 -2.10
N HIS A 347 11.47 5.01 -2.04
CA HIS A 347 10.58 5.70 -2.99
C HIS A 347 9.65 6.71 -2.31
N ILE A 348 9.26 6.51 -1.05
CA ILE A 348 8.30 7.41 -0.39
C ILE A 348 8.78 8.86 -0.34
N HIS A 349 10.06 9.11 -0.10
CA HIS A 349 10.59 10.48 -0.10
C HIS A 349 10.38 11.20 -1.46
N GLU A 350 10.59 10.50 -2.58
CA GLU A 350 10.35 11.07 -3.92
C GLU A 350 8.87 11.38 -4.13
N PHE A 351 7.97 10.53 -3.62
CA PHE A 351 6.53 10.79 -3.70
C PHE A 351 6.09 11.94 -2.79
N ILE A 352 6.66 12.09 -1.59
CA ILE A 352 6.42 13.26 -0.73
C ILE A 352 6.83 14.54 -1.47
N GLU A 353 8.02 14.53 -2.11
CA GLU A 353 8.52 15.68 -2.85
C GLU A 353 7.63 16.03 -4.06
N LYS A 354 7.32 15.04 -4.91
CA LYS A 354 6.53 15.23 -6.13
C LYS A 354 5.07 15.60 -5.86
N HIS A 355 4.45 15.02 -4.83
CA HIS A 355 3.02 15.15 -4.54
C HIS A 355 2.71 16.00 -3.31
N LYS A 356 3.65 16.86 -2.91
CA LYS A 356 3.53 17.75 -1.74
C LYS A 356 2.23 18.56 -1.73
N LYS A 357 1.74 18.97 -2.91
CA LYS A 357 0.47 19.71 -3.07
C LYS A 357 -0.70 19.02 -2.37
N TRP A 358 -0.77 17.69 -2.47
CA TRP A 358 -1.88 16.89 -1.95
C TRP A 358 -1.57 16.23 -0.61
N GLY A 359 -0.29 15.97 -0.34
CA GLY A 359 0.14 15.07 0.71
C GLY A 359 -0.14 13.59 0.35
N LEU A 360 0.70 12.66 0.82
CA LEU A 360 0.55 11.24 0.47
C LEU A 360 -0.71 10.61 1.01
N LYS A 361 -1.22 11.11 2.14
CA LYS A 361 -2.46 10.65 2.74
C LYS A 361 -3.65 10.75 1.76
N SER A 362 -3.68 11.76 0.90
CA SER A 362 -4.72 11.95 -0.12
C SER A 362 -4.78 10.81 -1.15
N PHE A 363 -3.74 9.99 -1.24
CA PHE A 363 -3.68 8.79 -2.07
C PHE A 363 -4.02 7.49 -1.33
N SER A 364 -4.39 7.56 -0.05
CA SER A 364 -4.74 6.39 0.77
C SER A 364 -5.93 5.61 0.20
N CYS A 365 -5.81 4.28 0.20
CA CYS A 365 -6.82 3.36 -0.32
C CYS A 365 -7.92 3.03 0.70
N ALA A 366 -7.80 3.49 1.95
CA ALA A 366 -8.79 3.26 3.01
C ALA A 366 -10.25 3.58 2.60
N PRO A 367 -10.55 4.68 1.87
CA PRO A 367 -11.93 4.97 1.47
C PRO A 367 -12.49 3.97 0.45
N VAL A 368 -11.63 3.39 -0.40
CA VAL A 368 -12.02 2.39 -1.40
C VAL A 368 -12.30 1.06 -0.73
N GLU A 369 -11.45 0.66 0.23
CA GLU A 369 -11.71 -0.50 1.08
C GLU A 369 -13.05 -0.35 1.81
N ASN A 370 -13.27 0.79 2.47
CA ASN A 370 -14.53 1.08 3.18
C ASN A 370 -15.74 1.09 2.26
N LYS A 371 -15.60 1.48 0.99
CA LYS A 371 -16.69 1.45 0.00
C LYS A 371 -17.04 0.02 -0.43
N ASN A 372 -16.05 -0.87 -0.43
CA ASN A 372 -16.22 -2.28 -0.73
C ASN A 372 -16.78 -3.09 0.45
N HIS A 373 -16.73 -2.55 1.68
CA HIS A 373 -17.28 -3.13 2.91
C HIS A 373 -18.71 -2.65 3.18
#